data_AF-A0A1J4JM50-F1
#
_entry.id   AF-A0A1J4JM50-F1
#
_cell.length_a   1.000
_cell.length_b   1.000
_cell.length_c   1.000
_cell.angle_alpha   90.00
_cell.angle_beta   90.00
_cell.angle_gamma   90.00
#
_symmetry.space_group_name_H-M   'P 1'
#
loop_
_entity.id
_entity.type
_entity.pdbx_description
1 polymer ?
#
loop_
_entity_poly.entity_id
_entity_poly.type
_entity_poly.pdbx_seq_one_letter_code
_entity_poly.pdbx_strand_id
1 'polypeptide(L)'
;MKSLWNKAKKEFVIGVDTAKGIFGVKNVTHDADVQEKVEVLNQMEENVNMLLKSFRMYLSSTAKLISSSSSALDTLTSSLQPSDGDFYRNGMQVNDLLQKYTQINDEMAKNQVSNNCITPLVEFKQHIKSLRLILDKAKKNKILFQHAAKSPEEQEKRQTKMDRYQTAFCRGVEILQQKQAAVYSGVFTAHQYDLLSLISDVKTRLPNQIVEFTSTNISEQLPPLEGTLEVSG
;
A
#
# COMPACT_ATOMS: atom_id res chain seq x y z
N MET A 1 -11.35 22.40 -39.65
CA MET A 1 -12.18 23.18 -38.70
C MET A 1 -13.46 22.46 -38.26
N LYS A 2 -14.30 21.91 -39.16
CA LYS A 2 -15.55 21.20 -38.78
C LYS A 2 -15.35 20.02 -37.79
N SER A 3 -14.24 19.28 -37.88
CA SER A 3 -13.96 18.16 -36.96
C SER A 3 -13.63 18.60 -35.53
N LEU A 4 -12.90 19.72 -35.38
CA LEU A 4 -12.57 20.31 -34.07
C LEU A 4 -13.82 20.85 -33.38
N TRP A 5 -14.68 21.54 -34.12
CA TRP A 5 -15.96 22.04 -33.62
C TRP A 5 -16.87 20.90 -33.14
N ASN A 6 -16.99 19.82 -33.93
CA ASN A 6 -17.78 18.65 -33.54
C ASN A 6 -17.22 17.91 -32.32
N LYS A 7 -15.89 17.93 -32.12
CA LYS A 7 -15.25 17.38 -30.91
C LYS A 7 -15.55 18.26 -29.69
N ALA A 8 -15.37 19.57 -29.81
CA ALA A 8 -15.66 20.53 -28.74
C ALA A 8 -17.13 20.48 -28.29
N LYS A 9 -18.07 20.38 -29.24
CA LYS A 9 -19.50 20.23 -28.93
C LYS A 9 -19.81 18.95 -28.14
N LYS A 10 -19.15 17.83 -28.47
CA LYS A 10 -19.31 16.56 -27.73
C LYS A 10 -18.76 16.66 -26.31
N GLU A 11 -17.57 17.23 -26.14
CA GLU A 11 -16.98 17.42 -24.82
C GLU A 11 -17.81 18.38 -23.94
N PHE A 12 -18.38 19.44 -24.52
CA PHE A 12 -19.29 20.33 -23.81
C PHE A 12 -20.55 19.62 -23.31
N VAL A 13 -21.21 18.82 -24.15
CA VAL A 13 -22.38 18.03 -23.77
C VAL A 13 -22.04 17.04 -22.65
N ILE A 14 -20.89 16.35 -22.76
CA ILE A 14 -20.40 15.44 -21.73
C ILE A 14 -20.17 16.20 -20.42
N GLY A 15 -19.52 17.36 -20.45
CA GLY A 15 -19.23 18.17 -19.27
C GLY A 15 -20.49 18.65 -18.56
N VAL A 16 -21.48 19.16 -19.31
CA VAL A 16 -22.74 19.64 -18.76
C VAL A 16 -23.55 18.51 -18.12
N ASP A 17 -23.70 17.36 -18.78
CA ASP A 17 -24.47 16.24 -18.22
C ASP A 17 -23.74 15.59 -17.02
N THR A 18 -22.41 15.55 -17.03
CA THR A 18 -21.61 15.07 -15.88
C THR A 18 -21.81 15.98 -14.66
N ALA A 19 -21.76 17.31 -14.86
CA ALA A 19 -22.03 18.26 -13.78
C ALA A 19 -23.45 18.09 -13.23
N LYS A 20 -24.46 17.95 -14.10
CA LYS A 20 -25.84 17.68 -13.68
C LYS A 20 -25.99 16.39 -12.87
N GLY A 21 -25.21 15.35 -13.19
CA GLY A 21 -25.16 14.14 -12.37
C GLY A 21 -24.54 14.34 -11.00
N ILE A 22 -23.45 15.10 -10.91
CA ILE A 22 -22.80 15.42 -9.63
C ILE A 22 -23.72 16.25 -8.72
N PHE A 23 -24.51 17.17 -9.28
CA PHE A 23 -25.45 18.00 -8.53
C PHE A 23 -26.81 17.32 -8.28
N GLY A 24 -26.95 16.02 -8.56
CA GLY A 24 -28.19 15.27 -8.30
C GLY A 24 -29.36 15.61 -9.22
N VAL A 25 -29.12 16.37 -10.30
CA VAL A 25 -30.14 16.81 -11.26
C VAL A 25 -30.46 15.71 -12.27
N LYS A 26 -29.51 14.80 -12.57
CA LYS A 26 -29.72 13.68 -13.51
C LYS A 26 -28.73 12.52 -13.27
N ASN A 27 -29.21 11.38 -12.81
CA ASN A 27 -28.38 10.18 -12.69
C ASN A 27 -28.34 9.39 -13.99
N VAL A 28 -27.13 9.13 -14.50
CA VAL A 28 -26.91 8.15 -15.56
C VAL A 28 -26.87 6.77 -14.90
N THR A 29 -28.03 6.15 -14.73
CA THR A 29 -28.16 4.78 -14.21
C THR A 29 -27.74 3.79 -15.29
N HIS A 30 -26.74 2.94 -15.03
CA HIS A 30 -26.46 1.78 -15.87
C HIS A 30 -27.39 0.61 -15.52
N ASP A 31 -27.36 -0.45 -16.33
CA ASP A 31 -28.13 -1.67 -16.13
C ASP A 31 -27.65 -2.41 -14.88
N ALA A 32 -28.53 -3.18 -14.23
CA ALA A 32 -28.27 -3.81 -12.93
C ALA A 32 -26.94 -4.60 -12.90
N ASP A 33 -26.66 -5.38 -13.94
CA ASP A 33 -25.42 -6.16 -14.07
C ASP A 33 -24.16 -5.28 -14.07
N VAL A 34 -24.21 -4.10 -14.69
CA VAL A 34 -23.07 -3.17 -14.72
C VAL A 34 -22.87 -2.54 -13.34
N GLN A 35 -23.94 -2.24 -12.61
CA GLN A 35 -23.86 -1.71 -11.25
C GLN A 35 -23.21 -2.73 -10.31
N GLU A 36 -23.62 -4.00 -10.39
CA GLU A 36 -23.01 -5.09 -9.61
C GLU A 36 -21.50 -5.16 -9.89
N LYS A 37 -21.07 -5.13 -11.16
CA LYS A 37 -19.64 -5.14 -11.50
C LYS A 37 -18.90 -3.87 -11.06
N VAL A 38 -19.58 -2.73 -10.97
CA VAL A 38 -19.01 -1.49 -10.40
C VAL A 38 -18.76 -1.66 -8.90
N GLU A 39 -19.70 -2.24 -8.16
CA GLU A 39 -19.55 -2.52 -6.73
C GLU A 39 -18.40 -3.49 -6.47
N VAL A 40 -18.34 -4.59 -7.22
CA VAL A 40 -17.21 -5.55 -7.16
C VAL A 40 -15.87 -4.86 -7.42
N LEU A 41 -15.79 -4.00 -8.45
CA LEU A 41 -14.58 -3.25 -8.75
C LEU A 41 -14.19 -2.25 -7.64
N ASN A 42 -15.17 -1.58 -7.03
CA ASN A 42 -14.94 -0.67 -5.90
C ASN A 42 -14.40 -1.43 -4.69
N GLN A 43 -14.96 -2.60 -4.37
CA GLN A 43 -14.49 -3.43 -3.27
C GLN A 43 -13.06 -3.91 -3.52
N MET A 44 -12.74 -4.35 -4.74
CA MET A 44 -11.37 -4.73 -5.11
C MET A 44 -10.40 -3.55 -4.94
N GLU A 45 -10.82 -2.34 -5.30
CA GLU A 45 -10.00 -1.13 -5.16
C GLU A 45 -9.76 -0.76 -3.69
N GLU A 46 -10.79 -0.84 -2.85
CA GLU A 46 -10.66 -0.61 -1.42
C GLU A 46 -9.68 -1.60 -0.79
N ASN A 47 -9.84 -2.88 -1.10
CA ASN A 47 -8.99 -3.95 -0.58
C ASN A 47 -7.52 -3.75 -0.97
N VAL A 48 -7.23 -3.47 -2.26
CA VAL A 48 -5.84 -3.25 -2.70
C VAL A 48 -5.24 -1.99 -2.10
N ASN A 49 -6.05 -0.93 -1.92
CA ASN A 49 -5.59 0.30 -1.25
C ASN A 49 -5.28 0.07 0.22
N MET A 50 -6.09 -0.73 0.91
CA MET A 50 -5.85 -1.10 2.29
C MET A 50 -4.55 -1.90 2.42
N LEU A 51 -4.33 -2.90 1.58
CA LEU A 51 -3.08 -3.68 1.56
C LEU A 51 -1.85 -2.80 1.28
N LEU A 52 -1.92 -1.95 0.25
CA LEU A 52 -0.83 -1.01 -0.07
C LEU A 52 -0.53 -0.06 1.09
N LYS A 53 -1.57 0.43 1.78
CA LYS A 53 -1.40 1.28 2.96
C LYS A 53 -0.74 0.49 4.10
N SER A 54 -1.17 -0.73 4.37
CA SER A 54 -0.61 -1.59 5.41
C SER A 54 0.88 -1.86 5.18
N PHE A 55 1.30 -2.21 3.96
CA PHE A 55 2.72 -2.40 3.65
C PHE A 55 3.55 -1.12 3.82
N ARG A 56 3.02 0.04 3.42
CA ARG A 56 3.71 1.33 3.62
C ARG A 56 3.82 1.69 5.11
N MET A 57 2.77 1.45 5.89
CA MET A 57 2.80 1.66 7.34
C MET A 57 3.81 0.72 8.00
N TYR A 58 3.82 -0.56 7.60
CA TYR A 58 4.81 -1.53 8.06
C TYR A 58 6.23 -1.03 7.82
N LEU A 59 6.60 -0.70 6.57
CA LEU A 59 7.93 -0.19 6.24
C LEU A 59 8.30 1.07 7.01
N SER A 60 7.35 2.01 7.15
CA SER A 60 7.57 3.24 7.92
C SER A 60 7.79 2.96 9.41
N SER A 61 7.03 2.03 9.99
CA SER A 61 7.15 1.66 11.40
C SER A 61 8.48 0.98 11.68
N THR A 62 8.96 0.09 10.80
CA THR A 62 10.26 -0.58 11.00
C THR A 62 11.42 0.40 10.91
N ALA A 63 11.38 1.34 9.96
CA ALA A 63 12.37 2.41 9.87
C ALA A 63 12.38 3.32 11.10
N LYS A 64 11.20 3.68 11.62
CA LYS A 64 11.07 4.47 12.85
C LYS A 64 11.63 3.72 14.06
N LEU A 65 11.34 2.43 14.20
CA LEU A 65 11.86 1.61 15.29
C LEU A 65 13.40 1.63 15.29
N ILE A 66 14.03 1.42 14.14
CA ILE A 66 15.49 1.47 13.97
C ILE A 66 16.04 2.84 14.36
N SER A 67 15.44 3.92 13.86
CA SER A 67 15.86 5.29 14.19
C SER A 67 15.74 5.58 15.69
N SER A 68 14.64 5.18 16.33
CA SER A 68 14.45 5.35 17.77
C SER A 68 15.45 4.50 18.58
N SER A 69 15.74 3.27 18.15
CA SER A 69 16.78 2.44 18.77
C SER A 69 18.15 3.08 18.65
N SER A 70 18.47 3.72 17.52
CA SER A 70 19.74 4.45 17.33
C SER A 70 19.84 5.61 18.30
N SER A 71 18.82 6.45 18.37
CA SER A 71 18.83 7.61 19.27
C SER A 71 18.93 7.19 20.75
N ALA A 72 18.26 6.11 21.15
CA ALA A 72 18.35 5.58 22.50
C ALA A 72 19.78 5.09 22.80
N LEU A 73 20.40 4.37 21.87
CA LEU A 73 21.75 3.87 22.02
C LEU A 73 22.79 5.00 22.03
N ASP A 74 22.66 5.98 21.15
CA ASP A 74 23.54 7.17 21.12
C ASP A 74 23.47 7.90 22.47
N THR A 75 22.26 8.06 23.02
CA THR A 75 22.07 8.67 24.34
C THR A 75 22.77 7.85 25.43
N LEU A 76 22.57 6.53 25.47
CA LEU A 76 23.18 5.64 26.46
C LEU A 76 24.70 5.59 26.36
N THR A 77 25.24 5.61 25.14
CA THR A 77 26.69 5.48 24.91
C THR A 77 27.43 6.81 25.02
N SER A 78 26.75 7.94 24.83
CA SER A 78 27.35 9.28 24.97
C SER A 78 27.85 9.59 26.39
N SER A 79 27.28 8.94 27.40
CA SER A 79 27.71 9.07 28.79
C SER A 79 28.82 8.09 29.18
N LEU A 80 29.21 7.16 28.29
CA LEU A 80 30.24 6.17 28.55
C LEU A 80 31.60 6.63 28.03
N GLN A 81 32.61 6.47 28.87
CA GLN A 81 34.02 6.72 28.54
C GLN A 81 34.77 5.39 28.39
N PRO A 82 35.92 5.37 27.68
CA PRO A 82 36.75 4.16 27.58
C PRO A 82 37.18 3.59 28.94
N SER A 83 37.26 4.43 29.97
CA SER A 83 37.53 4.03 31.37
C SER A 83 36.42 3.19 32.00
N ASP A 84 35.19 3.26 31.46
CA ASP A 84 34.04 2.48 31.94
C ASP A 84 34.09 1.01 31.45
N GLY A 85 35.19 0.63 30.78
CA GLY A 85 35.58 -0.74 30.51
C GLY A 85 34.52 -1.51 29.70
N ASP A 86 33.94 -2.53 30.32
CA ASP A 86 33.00 -3.44 29.66
C ASP A 86 31.71 -2.72 29.20
N PHE A 87 31.25 -1.69 29.91
CA PHE A 87 30.05 -0.94 29.51
C PHE A 87 30.28 -0.18 28.19
N TYR A 88 31.43 0.49 28.06
CA TYR A 88 31.82 1.17 26.82
C TYR A 88 31.97 0.18 25.65
N ARG A 89 32.63 -0.97 25.89
CA ARG A 89 32.79 -2.03 24.88
C ARG A 89 31.43 -2.59 24.43
N ASN A 90 30.52 -2.86 25.36
CA ASN A 90 29.18 -3.38 25.07
C ASN A 90 28.36 -2.34 24.28
N GLY A 91 28.43 -1.06 24.65
CA GLY A 91 27.80 0.03 23.91
C GLY A 91 28.24 0.09 22.45
N MET A 92 29.56 -0.02 22.21
CA MET A 92 30.12 -0.06 20.86
C MET A 92 29.67 -1.31 20.07
N GLN A 93 29.60 -2.46 20.71
CA GLN A 93 29.10 -3.69 20.09
C GLN A 93 27.63 -3.56 19.69
N VAL A 94 26.77 -3.07 20.57
CA VAL A 94 25.33 -2.86 20.25
C VAL A 94 25.16 -1.87 19.09
N ASN A 95 26.06 -0.89 18.95
CA ASN A 95 26.00 0.07 17.84
C ASN A 95 26.31 -0.59 16.49
N ASP A 96 27.35 -1.42 16.43
CA ASP A 96 27.67 -2.22 15.24
C ASP A 96 26.50 -3.16 14.86
N LEU A 97 25.83 -3.76 15.86
CA LEU A 97 24.67 -4.62 15.64
C LEU A 97 23.47 -3.87 15.08
N LEU A 98 23.21 -2.67 15.60
CA LEU A 98 22.14 -1.83 15.09
C LEU A 98 22.41 -1.37 13.65
N GLN A 99 23.66 -1.06 13.31
CA GLN A 99 24.04 -0.73 11.93
C GLN A 99 23.81 -1.92 10.99
N LYS A 100 24.20 -3.14 11.40
CA LYS A 100 23.93 -4.36 10.63
C LYS A 100 22.44 -4.60 10.45
N TYR A 101 21.63 -4.46 11.51
CA TYR A 101 20.18 -4.58 11.43
C TYR A 101 19.56 -3.52 10.51
N THR A 102 20.08 -2.29 10.54
CA THR A 102 19.66 -1.20 9.65
C THR A 102 19.87 -1.57 8.19
N GLN A 103 21.05 -2.10 7.84
CA GLN A 103 21.35 -2.54 6.48
C GLN A 103 20.41 -3.66 6.01
N ILE A 104 20.18 -4.67 6.85
CA ILE A 104 19.26 -5.77 6.54
C ILE A 104 17.84 -5.25 6.29
N ASN A 105 17.34 -4.35 7.16
CA ASN A 105 16.01 -3.77 6.99
C ASN A 105 15.91 -2.92 5.72
N ASP A 106 16.96 -2.17 5.38
CA ASP A 106 17.02 -1.36 4.17
C ASP A 106 16.95 -2.22 2.90
N GLU A 107 17.68 -3.35 2.87
CA GLU A 107 17.63 -4.34 1.79
C GLU A 107 16.24 -4.97 1.65
N MET A 108 15.65 -5.37 2.77
CA MET A 108 14.29 -5.93 2.83
C MET A 108 13.26 -4.92 2.30
N ALA A 109 13.34 -3.67 2.76
CA ALA A 109 12.41 -2.61 2.38
C ALA A 109 12.52 -2.24 0.89
N LYS A 110 13.75 -2.02 0.40
CA LYS A 110 14.00 -1.57 -0.98
C LYS A 110 13.75 -2.65 -2.01
N ASN A 111 14.13 -3.89 -1.70
CA ASN A 111 14.12 -4.97 -2.70
C ASN A 111 12.97 -5.94 -2.47
N GLN A 112 12.89 -6.57 -1.29
CA GLN A 112 11.97 -7.69 -1.07
C GLN A 112 10.51 -7.23 -1.00
N VAL A 113 10.17 -6.41 -0.01
CA VAL A 113 8.78 -5.94 0.18
C VAL A 113 8.32 -5.10 -1.01
N SER A 114 9.21 -4.26 -1.57
CA SER A 114 8.89 -3.45 -2.75
C SER A 114 8.54 -4.31 -3.96
N ASN A 115 9.41 -5.27 -4.32
CA ASN A 115 9.22 -6.05 -5.55
C ASN A 115 8.20 -7.17 -5.39
N ASN A 116 8.20 -7.86 -4.25
CA ASN A 116 7.39 -9.06 -4.05
C ASN A 116 6.00 -8.77 -3.51
N CYS A 117 5.83 -7.65 -2.77
CA CYS A 117 4.55 -7.30 -2.16
C CYS A 117 3.90 -6.07 -2.81
N ILE A 118 4.64 -4.97 -2.95
CA ILE A 118 4.06 -3.69 -3.42
C ILE A 118 3.80 -3.70 -4.93
N THR A 119 4.77 -4.13 -5.75
CA THR A 119 4.65 -4.11 -7.21
C THR A 119 3.42 -4.89 -7.72
N PRO A 120 3.15 -6.13 -7.28
CA PRO A 120 1.97 -6.88 -7.73
C PRO A 120 0.64 -6.18 -7.37
N LEU A 121 0.58 -5.54 -6.19
CA LEU A 121 -0.60 -4.77 -5.78
C LEU A 121 -0.77 -3.48 -6.61
N VAL A 122 0.34 -2.82 -6.98
CA VAL A 122 0.32 -1.64 -7.86
C VAL A 122 -0.15 -2.02 -9.26
N GLU A 123 0.33 -3.14 -9.81
CA GLU A 123 -0.11 -3.67 -11.11
C GLU A 123 -1.60 -4.04 -11.10
N PHE A 124 -2.05 -4.73 -10.05
CA PHE A 124 -3.46 -5.04 -9.86
C PHE A 124 -4.33 -3.77 -9.82
N LYS A 125 -3.89 -2.74 -9.07
CA LYS A 125 -4.56 -1.43 -9.03
C LYS A 125 -4.55 -0.73 -10.40
N GLN A 126 -3.51 -0.92 -11.22
CA GLN A 126 -3.45 -0.35 -12.57
C GLN A 126 -4.46 -1.02 -13.52
N HIS A 127 -4.73 -2.31 -13.34
CA HIS A 127 -5.82 -2.99 -14.05
C HIS A 127 -7.19 -2.43 -13.65
N ILE A 128 -7.42 -2.17 -12.36
CA ILE A 128 -8.64 -1.51 -11.87
C ILE A 128 -8.84 -0.15 -12.56
N LYS A 129 -7.80 0.70 -12.59
CA LYS A 129 -7.86 2.01 -13.26
C LYS A 129 -8.21 1.88 -14.74
N SER A 130 -7.65 0.87 -15.41
CA SER A 130 -7.92 0.61 -16.82
C SER A 130 -9.39 0.22 -17.07
N LEU A 131 -9.99 -0.58 -16.17
CA LEU A 131 -11.42 -0.90 -16.22
C LEU A 131 -12.30 0.34 -15.96
N ARG A 132 -11.91 1.22 -15.02
CA ARG A 132 -12.61 2.51 -14.81
C ARG A 132 -12.61 3.37 -16.07
N LEU A 133 -11.50 3.44 -16.81
CA LEU A 133 -11.45 4.16 -18.08
C LEU A 133 -12.39 3.57 -19.15
N ILE A 134 -12.58 2.25 -19.16
CA ILE A 134 -13.54 1.59 -20.05
C ILE A 134 -14.97 1.95 -19.64
N LEU A 135 -15.28 1.90 -18.34
CA LEU A 135 -16.57 2.32 -17.81
C LEU A 135 -16.88 3.78 -18.14
N ASP A 136 -15.90 4.68 -18.01
CA ASP A 136 -16.07 6.09 -18.37
C ASP A 136 -16.36 6.27 -19.86
N LYS A 137 -15.77 5.44 -20.73
CA LYS A 137 -16.12 5.42 -22.16
C LYS A 137 -17.55 4.94 -22.39
N ALA A 138 -18.03 3.96 -21.63
CA ALA A 138 -19.43 3.53 -21.68
C ALA A 138 -20.37 4.66 -21.26
N LYS A 139 -20.10 5.32 -20.11
CA LYS A 139 -20.84 6.50 -19.61
C LYS A 139 -20.93 7.62 -20.64
N LYS A 140 -19.79 7.98 -21.24
CA LYS A 140 -19.74 9.01 -22.29
C LYS A 140 -20.62 8.65 -23.48
N ASN A 141 -20.61 7.40 -23.94
CA ASN A 141 -21.48 7.00 -25.06
C ASN A 141 -22.95 6.94 -24.66
N LYS A 142 -23.28 6.59 -23.42
CA LYS A 142 -24.65 6.66 -22.89
C LYS A 142 -25.20 8.09 -22.88
N ILE A 143 -24.41 9.06 -22.41
CA ILE A 143 -24.77 10.49 -22.46
C ILE A 143 -24.98 10.91 -23.91
N LEU A 144 -24.02 10.60 -24.80
CA LEU A 144 -24.13 10.99 -26.21
C LEU A 144 -25.32 10.33 -26.92
N PHE A 145 -25.68 9.09 -26.56
CA PHE A 145 -26.87 8.40 -27.07
C PHE A 145 -28.16 9.15 -26.67
N GLN A 146 -28.29 9.53 -25.40
CA GLN A 146 -29.45 10.28 -24.89
C GLN A 146 -29.63 11.64 -25.58
N HIS A 147 -28.53 12.26 -26.05
CA HIS A 147 -28.54 13.55 -26.74
C HIS A 147 -28.57 13.43 -28.28
N ALA A 148 -28.50 12.22 -28.86
CA ALA A 148 -28.47 11.99 -30.30
C ALA A 148 -29.86 12.01 -30.99
N ALA A 149 -30.84 12.69 -30.40
CA ALA A 149 -32.28 12.63 -30.67
C ALA A 149 -32.76 12.88 -32.13
N LYS A 150 -31.87 13.08 -33.11
CA LYS A 150 -32.22 13.44 -34.49
C LYS A 150 -31.54 12.60 -35.58
N SER A 151 -30.73 11.61 -35.24
CA SER A 151 -30.06 10.75 -36.23
C SER A 151 -30.10 9.28 -35.77
N PRO A 152 -30.95 8.44 -36.38
CA PRO A 152 -31.00 7.00 -36.09
C PRO A 152 -29.64 6.32 -36.26
N GLU A 153 -28.88 6.70 -37.28
CA GLU A 153 -27.53 6.18 -37.54
C GLU A 153 -26.53 6.58 -36.43
N GLU A 154 -26.61 7.81 -35.91
CA GLU A 154 -25.76 8.22 -34.78
C GLU A 154 -26.18 7.51 -33.48
N GLN A 155 -27.49 7.31 -33.25
CA GLN A 155 -28.01 6.57 -32.11
C GLN A 155 -27.53 5.11 -32.13
N GLU A 156 -27.71 4.40 -33.25
CA GLU A 156 -27.23 3.02 -33.41
C GLU A 156 -25.72 2.93 -33.16
N LYS A 157 -24.93 3.84 -33.75
CA LYS A 157 -23.49 3.91 -33.53
C LYS A 157 -23.11 4.14 -32.07
N ARG A 158 -23.89 4.91 -31.30
CA ARG A 158 -23.63 5.15 -29.87
C ARG A 158 -24.03 3.95 -29.03
N GLN A 159 -25.15 3.32 -29.34
CA GLN A 159 -25.61 2.10 -28.70
C GLN A 159 -24.58 0.99 -28.84
N THR A 160 -24.14 0.67 -30.07
CA THR A 160 -23.12 -0.36 -30.33
C THR A 160 -21.80 -0.09 -29.60
N LYS A 161 -21.39 1.18 -29.48
CA LYS A 161 -20.18 1.53 -28.71
C LYS A 161 -20.38 1.37 -27.21
N MET A 162 -21.54 1.77 -26.69
CA MET A 162 -21.89 1.62 -25.29
C MET A 162 -21.87 0.14 -24.90
N ASP A 163 -22.57 -0.71 -25.66
CA ASP A 163 -22.68 -2.16 -25.42
C ASP A 163 -21.31 -2.83 -25.48
N ARG A 164 -20.47 -2.45 -26.45
CA ARG A 164 -19.08 -2.93 -26.54
C ARG A 164 -18.26 -2.58 -25.30
N TYR A 165 -18.37 -1.35 -24.79
CA TYR A 165 -17.62 -0.94 -23.60
C TYR A 165 -18.18 -1.57 -22.31
N GLN A 166 -19.50 -1.69 -22.17
CA GLN A 166 -20.12 -2.39 -21.04
C GLN A 166 -19.71 -3.86 -21.00
N THR A 167 -19.79 -4.55 -22.14
CA THR A 167 -19.36 -5.96 -22.25
C THR A 167 -17.87 -6.13 -21.90
N ALA A 168 -17.01 -5.26 -22.43
CA ALA A 168 -15.58 -5.29 -22.13
C ALA A 168 -15.29 -4.99 -20.65
N PHE A 169 -16.05 -4.07 -20.04
CA PHE A 169 -15.96 -3.77 -18.62
C PHE A 169 -16.36 -4.97 -17.76
N CYS A 170 -17.55 -5.53 -17.95
CA CYS A 170 -18.06 -6.63 -17.14
C CYS A 170 -17.13 -7.86 -17.22
N ARG A 171 -16.75 -8.26 -18.43
CA ARG A 171 -15.79 -9.36 -18.64
C ARG A 171 -14.44 -9.07 -18.00
N GLY A 172 -13.97 -7.82 -18.10
CA GLY A 172 -12.72 -7.40 -17.49
C GLY A 172 -12.74 -7.47 -15.96
N VAL A 173 -13.86 -7.07 -15.33
CA VAL A 173 -14.06 -7.20 -13.88
C VAL A 173 -14.05 -8.67 -13.46
N GLU A 174 -14.73 -9.55 -14.19
CA GLU A 174 -14.76 -10.99 -13.90
C GLU A 174 -13.37 -11.64 -13.96
N ILE A 175 -12.61 -11.35 -15.02
CA ILE A 175 -11.23 -11.84 -15.15
C ILE A 175 -10.37 -11.34 -13.99
N LEU A 176 -10.51 -10.06 -13.61
CA LEU A 176 -9.73 -9.48 -12.52
C LEU A 176 -10.10 -10.09 -11.17
N GLN A 177 -11.40 -10.31 -10.93
CA GLN A 177 -11.92 -10.95 -9.73
C GLN A 177 -11.41 -12.40 -9.59
N GLN A 178 -11.38 -13.16 -10.69
CA GLN A 178 -10.80 -14.52 -10.70
C GLN A 178 -9.31 -14.53 -10.34
N LYS A 179 -8.56 -13.46 -10.68
CA LYS A 179 -7.14 -13.32 -10.37
C LYS A 179 -6.86 -12.79 -8.96
N GLN A 180 -7.85 -12.17 -8.31
CA GLN A 180 -7.69 -11.49 -7.04
C GLN A 180 -7.08 -12.39 -5.97
N ALA A 181 -7.63 -13.60 -5.80
CA ALA A 181 -7.16 -14.55 -4.80
C ALA A 181 -5.68 -14.91 -5.03
N ALA A 182 -5.29 -15.21 -6.26
CA ALA A 182 -3.91 -15.56 -6.60
C ALA A 182 -2.94 -14.41 -6.30
N VAL A 183 -3.31 -13.16 -6.63
CA VAL A 183 -2.47 -11.99 -6.33
C VAL A 183 -2.34 -11.78 -4.81
N TYR A 184 -3.45 -11.82 -4.06
CA TYR A 184 -3.42 -11.53 -2.63
C TYR A 184 -2.73 -12.63 -1.83
N SER A 185 -2.99 -13.90 -2.17
CA SER A 185 -2.28 -15.03 -1.58
C SER A 185 -0.80 -15.00 -1.95
N GLY A 186 -0.46 -14.69 -3.20
CA GLY A 186 0.94 -14.57 -3.63
C GLY A 186 1.71 -13.50 -2.85
N VAL A 187 1.11 -12.32 -2.67
CA VAL A 187 1.69 -11.23 -1.86
C VAL A 187 1.84 -11.63 -0.40
N PHE A 188 0.83 -12.29 0.18
CA PHE A 188 0.89 -12.73 1.58
C PHE A 188 1.98 -13.78 1.80
N THR A 189 2.04 -14.79 0.92
CA THR A 189 3.08 -15.83 0.96
C THR A 189 4.47 -15.23 0.77
N ALA A 190 4.65 -14.31 -0.18
CA ALA A 190 5.92 -13.62 -0.37
C ALA A 190 6.34 -12.87 0.90
N HIS A 191 5.42 -12.14 1.53
CA HIS A 191 5.70 -11.45 2.78
C HIS A 191 6.10 -12.41 3.91
N GLN A 192 5.46 -13.56 4.03
CA GLN A 192 5.84 -14.59 5.00
C GLN A 192 7.27 -15.09 4.76
N TYR A 193 7.63 -15.35 3.49
CA TYR A 193 9.00 -15.75 3.13
C TYR A 193 10.01 -14.64 3.44
N ASP A 194 9.72 -13.40 3.10
CA ASP A 194 10.58 -12.24 3.38
C ASP A 194 10.81 -12.10 4.90
N LEU A 195 9.76 -12.28 5.72
CA LEU A 195 9.88 -12.25 7.19
C LEU A 195 10.72 -13.42 7.74
N LEU A 196 10.54 -14.63 7.21
CA LEU A 196 11.34 -15.79 7.62
C LEU A 196 12.81 -15.60 7.24
N SER A 197 13.07 -15.05 6.04
CA SER A 197 14.42 -14.69 5.60
C SER A 197 15.03 -13.64 6.52
N LEU A 198 14.28 -12.59 6.87
CA LEU A 198 14.72 -11.57 7.82
C LEU A 198 15.09 -12.19 9.17
N ILE A 199 14.25 -13.06 9.73
CA ILE A 199 14.54 -13.74 11.01
C ILE A 199 15.80 -14.59 10.90
N SER A 200 16.01 -15.27 9.77
CA SER A 200 17.21 -16.06 9.52
C SER A 200 18.46 -15.18 9.38
N ASP A 201 18.38 -14.08 8.64
CA ASP A 201 19.47 -13.11 8.48
C ASP A 201 19.83 -12.45 9.82
N VAL A 202 18.84 -12.08 10.62
CA VAL A 202 19.03 -11.57 11.99
C VAL A 202 19.73 -12.61 12.85
N LYS A 203 19.31 -13.88 12.82
CA LYS A 203 19.95 -14.96 13.61
C LYS A 203 21.37 -15.31 13.18
N THR A 204 21.69 -15.16 11.90
CA THR A 204 22.99 -15.56 11.34
C THR A 204 24.01 -14.43 11.32
N ARG A 205 23.56 -13.18 11.12
CA ARG A 205 24.44 -12.00 11.02
C ARG A 205 24.62 -11.29 12.36
N LEU A 206 23.74 -11.53 13.34
CA LEU A 206 23.96 -11.08 14.71
C LEU A 206 24.67 -12.18 15.52
N PRO A 207 25.67 -11.85 16.35
CA PRO A 207 26.40 -12.81 17.17
C PRO A 207 25.47 -13.60 18.11
N ASN A 208 25.82 -14.86 18.39
CA ASN A 208 25.14 -15.72 19.38
C ASN A 208 24.96 -15.07 20.76
N GLN A 209 25.79 -14.06 21.09
CA GLN A 209 25.70 -13.28 22.34
C GLN A 209 24.41 -12.44 22.45
N ILE A 210 23.66 -12.21 21.36
CA ILE A 210 22.32 -11.61 21.43
C ILE A 210 21.25 -12.65 21.78
N VAL A 211 21.42 -13.90 21.34
CA VAL A 211 20.53 -15.01 21.72
C VAL A 211 20.64 -15.31 23.22
N GLU A 212 21.80 -14.99 23.81
CA GLU A 212 22.08 -15.05 25.24
C GLU A 212 22.08 -13.69 25.96
N PHE A 213 21.50 -12.63 25.38
CA PHE A 213 21.42 -11.31 26.05
C PHE A 213 20.42 -11.34 27.23
N THR A 214 20.89 -11.98 28.30
CA THR A 214 20.56 -11.85 29.72
C THR A 214 19.08 -11.63 30.08
N SER A 215 18.25 -12.62 29.79
CA SER A 215 17.10 -12.92 30.65
C SER A 215 17.50 -13.43 32.04
N THR A 216 18.78 -13.71 32.29
CA THR A 216 19.28 -14.31 33.55
C THR A 216 20.13 -13.41 34.45
N ASN A 217 20.69 -12.27 34.00
CA ASN A 217 21.64 -11.50 34.85
C ASN A 217 21.26 -10.04 35.15
N ILE A 218 20.13 -9.51 34.66
CA ILE A 218 19.72 -8.12 34.98
C ILE A 218 19.19 -7.99 36.43
N SER A 219 18.73 -9.09 37.04
CA SER A 219 18.31 -9.08 38.46
C SER A 219 19.46 -9.09 39.47
N GLU A 220 20.69 -9.45 39.08
CA GLU A 220 21.80 -9.64 40.04
C GLU A 220 22.81 -8.48 40.10
N GLN A 221 22.70 -7.46 39.24
CA GLN A 221 23.66 -6.34 39.20
C GLN A 221 23.04 -4.94 39.27
N LEU A 222 21.77 -4.81 39.66
CA LEU A 222 21.23 -3.52 40.06
C LEU A 222 21.42 -3.34 41.57
N PRO A 223 22.02 -2.23 42.04
CA PRO A 223 22.02 -1.94 43.47
C PRO A 223 20.56 -1.85 43.92
N PRO A 224 20.20 -2.42 45.09
CA PRO A 224 18.83 -2.35 45.58
C PRO A 224 18.43 -0.88 45.73
N LEU A 225 17.24 -0.56 45.22
CA LEU A 225 16.59 0.76 45.36
C LEU A 225 16.09 1.00 46.80
N GLU A 226 16.87 0.61 47.79
CA GLU A 226 16.60 0.84 49.21
C GLU A 226 17.85 1.46 49.83
N GLY A 227 17.83 2.78 49.99
CA GLY A 227 18.85 3.46 50.79
C GLY A 227 19.23 4.87 50.35
N THR A 228 18.27 5.80 50.24
CA THR A 228 18.52 7.23 50.56
C THR A 228 17.19 7.96 50.75
N LEU A 229 16.49 7.62 51.83
CA LEU A 229 15.72 8.59 52.61
C LEU A 229 15.93 8.22 54.08
N GLU A 230 17.19 8.28 54.53
CA GLU A 230 17.44 8.44 55.95
C GLU A 230 17.06 9.88 56.32
N VAL A 231 15.97 9.92 57.09
CA VAL A 231 15.56 10.98 57.99
C VAL A 231 16.79 11.63 58.63
N SER A 232 16.95 12.94 58.42
CA SER A 232 17.73 13.80 59.31
C SER A 232 16.76 14.85 59.85
N GLY A 233 16.67 14.88 61.19
CA GLY A 233 15.69 15.65 61.95
C GLY A 233 15.92 17.15 62.00
#